data_AF-A0A4Q2YR70-F1
#
_entry.id   AF-A0A4Q2YR70-F1
#
_cell.length_a   1.000
_cell.length_b   1.000
_cell.length_c   1.000
_cell.angle_alpha   90.00
_cell.angle_beta   90.00
_cell.angle_gamma   90.00
#
_symmetry.space_group_name_H-M   'P 1'
#
loop_
_entity.id
_entity.type
_entity.pdbx_description
1 polymer ?
#
loop_
_entity_poly.entity_id
_entity_poly.type
_entity_poly.pdbx_seq_one_letter_code
_entity_poly.pdbx_strand_id
1 'polypeptide(L)'
;MLEELVHPKSGEWTFSMCQSHPMLSHIMSHPTSEQPLISIVFHSGTGHTAELAKAVAAGVHSAGAKVEVHRISEEDFKGGRWLNEEVLARLDESDAIIFGSPTYMGGVSAQLKSFMDATSPRYLQRKWVDKIGAAFTVSGLPSGDKLNMLI
;
A
#
# COMPACT_ATOMS: atom_id res chain seq x y z
N MET A 1 -29.62 -43.46 -11.61
CA MET A 1 -30.64 -43.50 -12.69
C MET A 1 -30.31 -42.33 -13.60
N LEU A 2 -30.02 -42.66 -14.85
CA LEU A 2 -29.34 -41.84 -15.84
C LEU A 2 -30.20 -40.67 -16.29
N GLU A 3 -29.63 -39.47 -16.40
CA GLU A 3 -29.89 -38.61 -17.55
C GLU A 3 -28.58 -37.96 -18.01
N GLU A 4 -28.38 -38.04 -19.32
CA GLU A 4 -27.19 -37.65 -20.07
C GLU A 4 -27.51 -36.39 -20.88
N LEU A 5 -26.47 -35.58 -21.14
CA LEU A 5 -26.28 -34.71 -22.31
C LEU A 5 -27.29 -33.58 -22.59
N VAL A 6 -26.83 -32.33 -22.43
CA VAL A 6 -26.76 -31.38 -23.56
C VAL A 6 -25.55 -30.44 -23.36
N HIS A 7 -24.58 -30.49 -24.27
CA HIS A 7 -23.62 -29.40 -24.49
C HIS A 7 -24.12 -28.46 -25.59
N PRO A 8 -24.26 -27.15 -25.33
CA PRO A 8 -24.32 -26.14 -26.38
C PRO A 8 -22.95 -25.49 -26.60
N LYS A 9 -22.52 -25.49 -27.87
CA LYS A 9 -21.40 -24.72 -28.40
C LYS A 9 -21.85 -23.26 -28.64
N SER A 10 -21.53 -22.36 -27.73
CA SER A 10 -21.43 -20.90 -27.98
C SER A 10 -20.96 -20.22 -26.69
N GLY A 11 -19.84 -19.50 -26.76
CA GLY A 11 -19.16 -18.90 -25.61
C GLY A 11 -19.86 -17.69 -25.00
N GLU A 12 -21.04 -17.90 -24.42
CA GLU A 12 -21.70 -16.93 -23.55
C GLU A 12 -22.11 -17.61 -22.25
N TRP A 13 -21.42 -17.26 -21.16
CA TRP A 13 -21.80 -17.66 -19.81
C TRP A 13 -22.73 -16.59 -19.24
N THR A 14 -24.03 -16.80 -19.32
CA THR A 14 -24.99 -16.07 -18.49
C THR A 14 -25.09 -16.76 -17.14
N PHE A 15 -24.44 -16.20 -16.11
CA PHE A 15 -24.66 -16.64 -14.74
C PHE A 15 -26.05 -16.17 -14.30
N SER A 16 -27.03 -17.06 -14.41
CA SER A 16 -28.34 -16.89 -13.78
C SER A 16 -28.18 -16.92 -12.27
N MET A 17 -28.64 -15.83 -11.67
CA MET A 17 -28.50 -15.46 -10.27
C MET A 17 -29.29 -16.44 -9.37
N CYS A 18 -28.62 -17.42 -8.75
CA CYS A 18 -29.21 -18.21 -7.67
C CYS A 18 -29.15 -17.39 -6.37
N GLN A 19 -30.13 -16.52 -6.16
CA GLN A 19 -30.36 -15.88 -4.87
C GLN A 19 -30.85 -16.94 -3.88
N SER A 20 -30.01 -17.35 -2.92
CA SER A 20 -30.44 -17.80 -1.57
C SER A 20 -29.31 -18.45 -0.76
N HIS A 21 -28.28 -17.72 -0.35
CA HIS A 21 -27.48 -18.08 0.85
C HIS A 21 -26.92 -16.81 1.51
N PRO A 22 -27.48 -16.32 2.63
CA PRO A 22 -27.01 -15.12 3.30
C PRO A 22 -25.90 -15.46 4.31
N MET A 23 -24.73 -15.92 3.85
CA MET A 23 -23.53 -16.12 4.70
C MET A 23 -22.24 -16.06 3.87
N LEU A 24 -22.16 -15.15 2.88
CA LEU A 24 -20.93 -14.97 2.08
C LEU A 24 -20.89 -13.61 1.37
N SER A 25 -21.33 -12.54 2.04
CA SER A 25 -21.39 -11.18 1.45
C SER A 25 -20.42 -10.17 2.07
N HIS A 26 -19.38 -10.61 2.79
CA HIS A 26 -18.49 -9.68 3.49
C HIS A 26 -17.04 -9.63 2.96
N ILE A 27 -16.81 -10.11 1.74
CA ILE A 27 -15.52 -9.95 1.07
C ILE A 27 -15.66 -8.85 0.03
N MET A 28 -15.03 -7.71 0.34
CA MET A 28 -14.64 -6.62 -0.55
C MET A 28 -15.76 -5.71 -1.08
N SER A 29 -16.19 -4.77 -0.23
CA SER A 29 -16.80 -3.52 -0.69
C SER A 29 -15.81 -2.37 -0.47
N HIS A 30 -14.70 -2.36 -1.19
CA HIS A 30 -14.00 -1.10 -1.43
C HIS A 30 -14.89 -0.26 -2.33
N PRO A 31 -15.22 0.99 -1.99
CA PRO A 31 -15.86 1.88 -2.94
C PRO A 31 -14.89 2.07 -4.11
N THR A 32 -15.22 1.54 -5.29
CA THR A 32 -14.41 1.72 -6.49
C THR A 32 -14.45 3.19 -6.87
N SER A 33 -13.48 3.95 -6.35
CA SER A 33 -13.09 5.19 -7.00
C SER A 33 -12.71 4.83 -8.44
N GLU A 34 -13.10 5.65 -9.40
CA GLU A 34 -12.93 5.38 -10.83
C GLU A 34 -11.45 5.14 -11.21
N GLN A 35 -10.51 5.50 -10.33
CA GLN A 35 -9.09 5.14 -10.34
C GLN A 35 -8.54 5.04 -8.89
N PRO A 36 -7.88 3.93 -8.50
CA PRO A 36 -7.36 3.76 -7.15
C PRO A 36 -6.25 4.76 -6.82
N LEU A 37 -6.22 5.26 -5.59
CA LEU A 37 -5.20 6.17 -5.08
C LEU A 37 -4.14 5.42 -4.27
N ILE A 38 -2.88 5.50 -4.70
CA ILE A 38 -1.75 4.87 -4.03
C ILE A 38 -0.81 5.96 -3.51
N SER A 39 -0.60 5.99 -2.19
CA SER A 39 0.34 6.91 -1.56
C SER A 39 1.66 6.23 -1.27
N ILE A 40 2.75 6.86 -1.67
CA ILE A 40 4.12 6.41 -1.42
C ILE A 40 4.74 7.36 -0.41
N VAL A 41 5.08 6.85 0.78
CA VAL A 41 5.80 7.62 1.80
C VAL A 41 7.18 7.02 2.00
N PHE A 42 8.22 7.83 1.86
CA PHE A 42 9.58 7.29 1.95
C PHE A 42 10.60 8.25 2.56
N HIS A 43 11.62 7.69 3.20
CA HIS A 43 12.82 8.42 3.61
C HIS A 43 13.99 8.12 2.65
N SER A 44 14.83 9.10 2.37
CA SER A 44 16.03 8.93 1.55
C SER A 44 17.15 9.86 2.02
N GLY A 45 18.23 9.28 2.52
CA GLY A 45 19.43 10.01 2.94
C GLY A 45 20.30 10.44 1.75
N THR A 46 20.82 9.47 0.98
CA THR A 46 21.75 9.71 -0.15
C THR A 46 21.12 9.71 -1.53
N GLY A 47 19.79 9.58 -1.62
CA GLY A 47 19.06 9.65 -2.90
C GLY A 47 18.67 8.30 -3.50
N HIS A 48 19.33 7.19 -3.18
CA HIS A 48 19.01 5.89 -3.80
C HIS A 48 17.56 5.43 -3.56
N THR A 49 17.06 5.60 -2.34
CA THR A 49 15.65 5.29 -2.03
C THR A 49 14.69 6.21 -2.79
N ALA A 50 15.10 7.44 -3.10
CA ALA A 50 14.30 8.36 -3.90
C ALA A 50 14.23 7.94 -5.37
N GLU A 51 15.32 7.43 -5.95
CA GLU A 51 15.30 6.86 -7.30
C GLU A 51 14.39 5.63 -7.38
N LEU A 52 14.43 4.76 -6.36
CA LEU A 52 13.50 3.63 -6.30
C LEU A 52 12.05 4.09 -6.13
N ALA A 53 11.79 5.11 -5.30
CA ALA A 53 10.45 5.69 -5.14
C ALA A 53 9.91 6.24 -6.47
N LYS A 54 10.74 6.89 -7.29
CA LYS A 54 10.37 7.37 -8.64
C LYS A 54 9.98 6.20 -9.55
N ALA A 55 10.76 5.12 -9.54
CA ALA A 55 10.46 3.94 -10.34
C ALA A 55 9.14 3.27 -9.91
N VAL A 56 8.89 3.16 -8.61
CA VAL A 56 7.61 2.66 -8.07
C VAL A 56 6.45 3.57 -8.49
N ALA A 57 6.60 4.89 -8.36
CA ALA A 57 5.57 5.85 -8.78
C ALA A 57 5.26 5.76 -10.29
N ALA A 58 6.28 5.59 -11.12
CA ALA A 58 6.11 5.38 -12.56
C ALA A 58 5.36 4.07 -12.86
N GLY A 59 5.63 3.01 -12.10
CA GLY A 59 4.91 1.74 -12.20
C GLY A 59 3.43 1.86 -11.81
N VAL A 60 3.14 2.56 -10.69
CA VAL A 60 1.77 2.87 -10.25
C VAL A 60 1.01 3.63 -11.33
N HIS A 61 1.61 4.69 -11.87
CA HIS A 61 1.00 5.49 -12.93
C HIS A 61 0.74 4.66 -14.20
N SER A 62 1.71 3.84 -14.60
CA SER A 62 1.59 2.98 -15.78
C SER A 62 0.53 1.88 -15.62
N ALA A 63 0.19 1.51 -14.39
CA ALA A 63 -0.91 0.59 -14.06
C ALA A 63 -2.30 1.29 -14.05
N GLY A 64 -2.38 2.59 -14.34
CA GLY A 64 -3.63 3.34 -14.41
C GLY A 64 -4.16 3.85 -13.06
N ALA A 65 -3.33 3.81 -12.00
CA ALA A 65 -3.66 4.31 -10.68
C ALA A 65 -3.17 5.76 -10.47
N LYS A 66 -3.85 6.49 -9.58
CA LYS A 66 -3.39 7.79 -9.09
C LYS A 66 -2.27 7.57 -8.08
N VAL A 67 -1.23 8.39 -8.16
CA VAL A 67 -0.08 8.29 -7.26
C VAL A 67 0.15 9.61 -6.53
N GLU A 68 0.31 9.52 -5.22
CA GLU A 68 0.84 10.60 -4.40
C GLU A 68 2.15 10.17 -3.76
N VAL A 69 3.13 11.05 -3.78
CA VAL A 69 4.47 10.74 -3.29
C VAL A 69 4.87 11.76 -2.23
N HIS A 70 5.13 11.29 -1.02
CA HIS A 70 5.66 12.10 0.08
C HIS A 70 7.08 11.64 0.42
N ARG A 71 8.05 12.54 0.26
CA ARG A 71 9.40 12.35 0.79
C ARG A 71 9.44 12.91 2.20
N ILE A 72 9.74 12.04 3.16
CA ILE A 72 9.99 12.43 4.55
C ILE A 72 11.21 13.35 4.60
N SER A 73 11.00 14.57 5.09
CA SER A 73 12.03 15.61 5.24
C SER A 73 12.13 16.09 6.69
N GLU A 74 13.15 16.87 7.04
CA GLU A 74 13.32 17.40 8.40
C GLU A 74 12.19 18.35 8.82
N GLU A 75 11.47 18.95 7.87
CA GLU A 75 10.35 19.87 8.15
C GLU A 75 9.09 19.14 8.66
N ASP A 76 9.03 17.82 8.45
CA ASP A 76 7.95 16.97 8.98
C ASP A 76 8.07 16.71 10.49
N PHE A 77 9.17 17.13 11.13
CA PHE A 77 9.51 16.77 12.50
C PHE A 77 9.71 17.97 13.44
N LYS A 78 9.40 17.75 14.72
CA LYS A 78 9.76 18.64 15.83
C LYS A 78 10.33 17.81 16.98
N GLY A 79 11.62 17.97 17.26
CA GLY A 79 12.30 17.20 18.30
C GLY A 79 12.30 15.69 18.04
N GLY A 80 12.43 15.28 16.77
CA GLY A 80 12.43 13.88 16.36
C GLY A 80 11.04 13.21 16.35
N ARG A 81 9.97 13.94 16.68
CA ARG A 81 8.58 13.46 16.57
C ARG A 81 7.95 14.02 15.31
N TRP A 82 7.25 13.15 14.58
CA TRP A 82 6.45 13.55 13.43
C TRP A 82 5.38 14.58 13.84
N LEU A 83 5.23 15.66 13.05
CA LEU A 83 4.25 16.71 13.26
C LEU A 83 3.30 16.89 12.07
N ASN A 84 3.66 16.41 10.89
CA ASN A 84 2.93 16.70 9.66
C ASN A 84 1.63 15.86 9.54
N GLU A 85 0.56 16.37 10.13
CA GLU A 85 -0.77 15.75 10.11
C GLU A 85 -1.41 15.81 8.72
N GLU A 86 -1.04 16.77 7.87
CA GLU A 86 -1.58 16.89 6.50
C GLU A 86 -1.20 15.67 5.64
N VAL A 87 0.06 15.24 5.73
CA VAL A 87 0.51 14.01 5.05
C VAL A 87 -0.26 12.80 5.56
N LEU A 88 -0.44 12.69 6.87
CA LEU A 88 -1.19 11.58 7.45
C LEU A 88 -2.67 11.60 7.04
N ALA A 89 -3.28 12.78 6.88
CA ALA A 89 -4.65 12.92 6.38
C ALA A 89 -4.75 12.47 4.91
N ARG A 90 -3.79 12.81 4.06
CA ARG A 90 -3.73 12.31 2.67
C ARG A 90 -3.61 10.80 2.60
N LEU A 91 -2.80 10.19 3.47
CA LEU A 91 -2.67 8.73 3.57
C LEU A 91 -3.95 8.04 4.07
N ASP A 92 -4.78 8.73 4.86
CA ASP A 92 -6.08 8.21 5.28
C ASP A 92 -7.04 8.03 4.07
N GLU A 93 -6.86 8.81 3.00
CA GLU A 93 -7.69 8.79 1.78
C GLU A 93 -7.26 7.73 0.74
N SER A 94 -6.06 7.17 0.86
CA SER A 94 -5.49 6.24 -0.13
C SER A 94 -6.06 4.83 -0.07
N ASP A 95 -6.20 4.15 -1.19
CA ASP A 95 -6.57 2.73 -1.25
C ASP A 95 -5.38 1.81 -0.87
N ALA A 96 -4.16 2.26 -1.16
CA ALA A 96 -2.92 1.56 -0.84
C ALA A 96 -1.83 2.52 -0.34
N ILE A 97 -0.97 2.02 0.55
CA ILE A 97 0.17 2.76 1.09
C ILE A 97 1.45 1.96 0.87
N ILE A 98 2.44 2.60 0.27
CA ILE A 98 3.77 2.02 0.00
C ILE A 98 4.81 2.75 0.86
N PHE A 99 5.53 2.01 1.68
CA PHE A 99 6.59 2.53 2.55
C PHE A 99 7.97 2.34 1.93
N GLY A 100 8.81 3.38 1.94
CA GLY A 100 10.18 3.32 1.43
C GLY A 100 11.21 3.76 2.46
N SER A 101 12.28 3.00 2.65
CA SER A 101 13.40 3.46 3.50
C SER A 101 14.73 2.85 3.08
N PRO A 102 15.86 3.54 3.28
CA PRO A 102 17.16 2.86 3.33
C PRO A 102 17.19 1.83 4.46
N THR A 103 17.97 0.77 4.30
CA THR A 103 18.25 -0.18 5.39
C THR A 103 19.39 0.36 6.26
N TYR A 104 19.11 0.62 7.53
CA TYR A 104 20.11 1.00 8.52
C TYR A 104 20.13 -0.03 9.65
N MET A 105 21.27 -0.73 9.80
CA MET A 105 21.48 -1.74 10.85
C MET A 105 20.34 -2.77 10.95
N GLY A 106 19.88 -3.27 9.80
CA GLY A 106 18.80 -4.25 9.72
C GLY A 106 17.39 -3.72 9.97
N GLY A 107 17.21 -2.40 10.06
CA GLY A 107 15.91 -1.75 10.23
C GLY A 107 15.65 -0.59 9.26
N VAL A 108 14.46 0.00 9.40
CA VAL A 108 14.06 1.26 8.74
C VAL A 108 14.85 2.45 9.31
N SER A 109 14.84 3.57 8.60
CA SER A 109 15.41 4.82 9.13
C SER A 109 14.64 5.32 10.36
N ALA A 110 15.34 6.08 11.22
CA ALA A 110 14.71 6.73 12.38
C ALA A 110 13.56 7.66 11.96
N GLN A 111 13.70 8.34 10.82
CA GLN A 111 12.67 9.22 10.26
C GLN A 111 11.41 8.44 9.88
N LEU A 112 11.55 7.33 9.13
CA LEU A 112 10.39 6.50 8.79
C LEU A 112 9.78 5.87 10.04
N LYS A 113 10.60 5.44 11.01
CA LYS A 113 10.11 4.89 12.28
C LYS A 113 9.30 5.91 13.08
N SER A 114 9.78 7.15 13.17
CA SER A 114 9.06 8.23 13.87
C SER A 114 7.73 8.57 13.20
N PHE A 115 7.69 8.58 11.86
CA PHE A 115 6.44 8.65 11.09
C PHE A 115 5.49 7.48 11.46
N MET A 116 5.98 6.24 11.47
CA MET A 116 5.16 5.06 11.80
C MET A 116 4.60 5.16 13.23
N ASP A 117 5.39 5.63 14.20
CA ASP A 117 4.94 5.78 15.58
C ASP A 117 3.80 6.81 15.74
N ALA A 118 3.79 7.84 14.89
CA ALA A 118 2.71 8.82 14.84
C ALA A 118 1.41 8.29 14.22
N THR A 119 1.43 7.12 13.57
CA THR A 119 0.20 6.47 13.06
C THR A 119 -0.60 5.76 14.16
N SER A 120 -0.10 5.70 15.40
CA SER A 120 -0.79 5.03 16.51
C SER A 120 -2.26 5.45 16.74
N PRO A 121 -2.68 6.72 16.60
CA PRO A 121 -4.10 7.06 16.70
C PRO A 121 -4.95 6.47 15.58
N ARG A 122 -4.40 6.35 14.36
CA ARG A 122 -5.09 5.74 13.20
C ARG A 122 -5.27 4.24 13.36
N TYR A 123 -4.28 3.59 13.97
CA TYR A 123 -4.39 2.19 14.36
C TYR A 123 -5.55 1.98 15.34
N LEU A 124 -5.64 2.79 16.40
CA LEU A 124 -6.75 2.72 17.37
C LEU A 124 -8.12 2.96 16.73
N GLN A 125 -8.18 3.88 15.75
CA GLN A 125 -9.39 4.18 14.99
C GLN A 125 -9.66 3.19 13.84
N ARG A 126 -8.78 2.21 13.62
CA ARG A 126 -8.82 1.26 12.49
C ARG A 126 -8.90 1.92 11.12
N LYS A 127 -8.36 3.14 10.96
CA LYS A 127 -8.46 3.93 9.72
C LYS A 127 -7.81 3.27 8.50
N TRP A 128 -6.78 2.46 8.72
CA TRP A 128 -6.02 1.79 7.66
C TRP A 128 -6.34 0.30 7.54
N VAL A 129 -7.42 -0.17 8.19
CA VAL A 129 -7.91 -1.53 7.97
C VAL A 129 -8.25 -1.70 6.50
N ASP A 130 -7.94 -2.87 5.95
CA ASP A 130 -8.24 -3.28 4.56
C ASP A 130 -7.55 -2.45 3.45
N LYS A 131 -6.67 -1.50 3.79
CA LYS A 131 -5.77 -0.86 2.82
C LYS A 131 -4.66 -1.83 2.42
N ILE A 132 -4.24 -1.79 1.16
CA ILE A 132 -3.10 -2.60 0.70
C ILE A 132 -1.80 -1.94 1.18
N GLY A 133 -0.96 -2.71 1.88
CA GLY A 133 0.37 -2.29 2.31
C GLY A 133 1.46 -2.90 1.43
N ALA A 134 2.44 -2.10 1.03
CA ALA A 134 3.67 -2.59 0.42
C ALA A 134 4.88 -1.83 0.97
N ALA A 135 6.08 -2.38 0.80
CA ALA A 135 7.30 -1.69 1.19
C ALA A 135 8.48 -2.02 0.28
N PHE A 136 9.43 -1.09 0.19
CA PHE A 136 10.69 -1.27 -0.51
C PHE A 136 11.87 -0.73 0.30
N THR A 137 13.05 -1.28 0.04
CA THR A 137 14.27 -0.84 0.69
C THR A 137 15.50 -0.89 -0.20
N VAL A 138 16.49 -0.07 0.15
CA VAL A 138 17.82 -0.04 -0.48
C VAL A 138 18.89 -0.18 0.59
N SER A 139 19.85 -1.08 0.37
CA SER A 139 21.04 -1.26 1.21
C SER A 139 22.31 -1.14 0.35
N GLY A 140 23.44 -0.83 0.99
CA GLY A 140 24.72 -0.70 0.29
C GLY A 140 25.29 -2.00 -0.30
N LEU A 141 24.87 -3.17 0.21
CA LEU A 141 25.32 -4.48 -0.26
C LEU A 141 24.15 -5.35 -0.75
N PRO A 142 24.36 -6.29 -1.70
CA PRO A 142 23.32 -7.22 -2.16
C PRO A 142 22.64 -8.01 -1.04
N SER A 143 23.38 -8.37 0.02
CA SER A 143 22.86 -9.09 1.19
C SER A 143 22.83 -8.25 2.48
N GLY A 144 22.77 -6.92 2.39
CA GLY A 144 22.80 -6.02 3.56
C GLY A 144 21.48 -5.92 4.31
N ASP A 145 21.04 -7.01 4.95
CA ASP A 145 19.90 -7.12 5.88
C ASP A 145 18.51 -6.68 5.38
N LYS A 146 18.36 -6.43 4.07
CA LYS A 146 17.08 -6.02 3.45
C LYS A 146 15.92 -6.98 3.75
N LEU A 147 16.22 -8.28 3.89
CA LEU A 147 15.20 -9.30 4.14
C LEU A 147 14.57 -9.14 5.53
N ASN A 148 15.37 -8.77 6.53
CA ASN A 148 14.89 -8.55 7.90
C ASN A 148 14.06 -7.27 8.03
N MET A 149 14.22 -6.33 7.11
CA MET A 149 13.52 -5.05 7.15
C MET A 149 12.09 -5.12 6.59
N LEU A 150 11.78 -6.09 5.73
CA LEU A 150 10.50 -6.21 5.02
C LEU A 150 9.55 -7.27 5.60
N ILE A 151 9.91 -7.86 6.74
CA ILE A 151 9.11 -8.84 7.51
C ILE A 151 8.61 -8.20 8.80
#